data_AF-A0A085ME25-F1
#
_entry.id   AF-A0A085ME25-F1
#
_cell.length_a   1.000
_cell.length_b   1.000
_cell.length_c   1.000
_cell.angle_alpha   90.00
_cell.angle_beta   90.00
_cell.angle_gamma   90.00
#
_symmetry.space_group_name_H-M   'P 1'
#
loop_
_entity.id
_entity.type
_entity.pdbx_description
1 polymer ?
#
loop_
_entity_poly.entity_id
_entity_poly.type
_entity_poly.pdbx_seq_one_letter_code
_entity_poly.pdbx_strand_id
1 'polypeptide(L)'
;MEVASLSVVLHVFGTLAAFYLSPYYISPITWLFSRLTVRRDKIEKKLHERLGEVKKELEQISMVQQFAEYSRRNRELHLLKARIKVAEDNYRLAMLDQRNLCTLILYAIMILAIVHCIYKYYGLPILQFPANWFAPFNFFLSFPGTRSTADTAYVSVSFLAGFTMCLTKLTTLDYLRL
;
A
#
# COMPACT_ATOMS: atom_id res chain seq x y z
N MET A 1 18.77 -24.43 -26.71
CA MET A 1 18.42 -24.22 -25.29
C MET A 1 17.02 -24.76 -25.09
N GLU A 2 16.80 -25.60 -24.09
CA GLU A 2 15.44 -26.07 -23.77
C GLU A 2 14.62 -24.89 -23.23
N VAL A 3 13.39 -24.76 -23.71
CA VAL A 3 12.45 -23.73 -23.26
C VAL A 3 11.98 -24.08 -21.84
N ALA A 4 11.75 -23.06 -21.01
CA ALA A 4 11.20 -23.27 -19.67
C ALA A 4 9.93 -24.13 -19.69
N SER A 5 9.80 -25.05 -18.74
CA SER A 5 8.60 -25.87 -18.60
C SER A 5 7.39 -25.02 -18.21
N LEU A 6 6.19 -25.47 -18.56
CA LEU A 6 4.95 -24.75 -18.30
C LEU A 6 4.76 -24.37 -16.82
N SER A 7 5.23 -25.21 -15.89
CA SER A 7 5.18 -24.91 -14.45
C SER A 7 6.07 -23.74 -14.05
N VAL A 8 7.24 -23.60 -14.67
CA VAL A 8 8.16 -22.47 -14.44
C VAL A 8 7.55 -21.19 -14.98
N VAL A 9 7.02 -21.23 -16.20
CA VAL A 9 6.35 -20.10 -16.83
C VAL A 9 5.19 -19.62 -15.95
N LEU A 10 4.32 -20.53 -15.49
CA LEU A 10 3.19 -20.21 -14.64
C LEU A 10 3.63 -19.60 -13.30
N HIS A 11 4.71 -20.12 -12.70
CA HIS A 11 5.26 -19.56 -11.47
C HIS A 11 5.80 -18.14 -11.67
N VAL A 12 6.58 -17.88 -12.72
CA VAL A 12 7.13 -16.54 -13.02
C VAL A 12 6.02 -15.55 -13.35
N PHE A 13 5.08 -15.91 -14.23
CA PHE A 13 3.96 -15.04 -14.55
C PHE A 13 3.05 -14.81 -13.34
N GLY A 14 2.86 -15.81 -12.48
CA GLY A 14 2.11 -15.67 -11.23
C GLY A 14 2.73 -14.68 -10.25
N THR A 15 4.05 -14.74 -10.03
CA THR A 15 4.74 -13.79 -9.14
C THR A 15 4.74 -12.37 -9.71
N LEU A 16 4.93 -12.22 -11.02
CA LEU A 16 4.87 -10.94 -11.72
C LEU A 16 3.46 -10.34 -11.72
N ALA A 17 2.43 -11.15 -11.96
CA ALA A 17 1.04 -10.71 -11.90
C ALA A 17 0.62 -10.28 -10.50
N ALA A 18 1.07 -11.01 -9.46
CA ALA A 18 0.88 -10.60 -8.08
C ALA A 18 1.53 -9.23 -7.82
N PHE A 19 2.76 -9.01 -8.28
CA PHE A 19 3.41 -7.70 -8.14
C PHE A 19 2.66 -6.58 -8.88
N TYR A 20 2.17 -6.84 -10.09
CA TYR A 20 1.38 -5.88 -10.86
C TYR A 20 0.06 -5.50 -10.16
N LEU A 21 -0.61 -6.46 -9.54
CA LEU A 21 -1.87 -6.26 -8.80
C LEU A 21 -1.67 -5.72 -7.38
N SER A 22 -0.42 -5.55 -6.93
CA SER A 22 -0.07 -5.07 -5.58
C SER A 22 -0.83 -3.83 -5.09
N PRO A 23 -1.00 -2.74 -5.86
CA PRO A 23 -1.75 -1.59 -5.37
C PRO A 23 -3.21 -1.91 -5.02
N TYR A 24 -3.82 -2.90 -5.68
CA TYR A 24 -5.22 -3.26 -5.46
C TYR A 24 -5.44 -4.00 -4.14
N TYR A 25 -4.55 -4.94 -3.78
CA TYR A 25 -4.71 -5.73 -2.56
C TYR A 25 -3.96 -5.18 -1.33
N ILE A 26 -2.92 -4.34 -1.50
CA ILE A 26 -2.20 -3.76 -0.36
C ILE A 26 -3.10 -2.83 0.47
N SER A 27 -3.94 -2.02 -0.16
CA SER A 27 -4.84 -1.09 0.54
C SER A 27 -5.82 -1.80 1.49
N PRO A 28 -6.60 -2.82 1.07
CA PRO A 28 -7.51 -3.51 1.98
C PRO A 28 -6.78 -4.28 3.09
N ILE A 29 -5.63 -4.88 2.80
CA ILE A 29 -4.84 -5.64 3.80
C ILE A 29 -4.28 -4.69 4.88
N THR A 30 -3.68 -3.58 4.47
CA THR A 30 -3.11 -2.59 5.40
C THR A 30 -4.20 -1.88 6.20
N TRP A 31 -5.36 -1.61 5.60
CA TRP A 31 -6.54 -1.11 6.32
C TRP A 31 -7.00 -2.10 7.39
N LEU A 32 -7.14 -3.39 7.05
CA LEU A 32 -7.56 -4.42 8.00
C LEU A 32 -6.56 -4.54 9.15
N PHE A 33 -5.26 -4.59 8.84
CA PHE A 33 -4.21 -4.72 9.84
C PHE A 33 -4.14 -3.51 10.77
N SER A 34 -4.14 -2.29 10.21
CA SER A 34 -4.13 -1.06 11.01
C SER A 34 -5.33 -0.98 11.95
N ARG A 35 -6.51 -1.41 11.51
CA ARG A 35 -7.72 -1.49 12.34
C ARG A 35 -7.62 -2.48 13.49
N LEU A 36 -6.95 -3.60 13.29
CA LEU A 36 -6.77 -4.63 14.33
C LEU A 36 -5.71 -4.23 15.36
N THR A 37 -4.65 -3.56 14.92
CA THR A 37 -3.51 -3.20 15.77
C THR A 37 -3.76 -1.91 16.56
N VAL A 38 -4.32 -0.88 15.93
CA VAL A 38 -4.58 0.40 16.59
C VAL A 38 -5.92 0.35 17.33
N ARG A 39 -5.85 0.08 18.63
CA ARG A 39 -7.03 0.14 19.51
C ARG A 39 -7.48 1.59 19.67
N ARG A 40 -8.80 1.80 19.59
CA ARG A 40 -9.38 3.08 20.00
C ARG A 40 -9.14 3.28 21.50
N ASP A 41 -8.75 4.51 21.84
CA ASP A 41 -8.32 4.82 23.18
C ASP A 41 -9.54 4.84 24.12
N LYS A 42 -9.48 4.11 25.23
CA LYS A 42 -10.59 4.11 26.22
C LYS A 42 -10.84 5.51 26.77
N ILE A 43 -9.80 6.35 26.72
CA ILE A 43 -9.82 7.76 27.12
C ILE A 43 -10.75 8.56 26.21
N GLU A 44 -10.69 8.36 24.88
CA GLU A 44 -11.56 9.04 23.90
C GLU A 44 -13.05 8.84 24.22
N LYS A 45 -13.44 7.60 24.53
CA LYS A 45 -14.83 7.27 24.90
C LYS A 45 -15.28 8.05 26.15
N LYS A 46 -14.44 8.12 27.18
CA LYS A 46 -14.72 8.90 28.41
C LYS A 46 -14.83 10.40 28.13
N LEU A 47 -14.04 10.95 27.22
CA LEU A 47 -14.15 12.36 26.83
C LEU A 47 -15.48 12.63 26.11
N HIS A 48 -15.95 11.72 25.26
CA HIS A 48 -17.25 11.85 24.60
C HIS A 48 -18.43 11.74 25.58
N GLU A 49 -18.34 10.84 26.56
CA GLU A 49 -19.33 10.73 27.64
C GLU A 49 -19.41 12.05 28.42
N ARG A 50 -18.26 12.58 28.87
CA ARG A 50 -18.18 13.86 29.58
C ARG A 50 -18.62 15.05 28.73
N LEU A 51 -18.38 15.03 27.41
CA LEU A 51 -18.89 16.06 26.49
C LEU A 51 -20.43 16.09 26.48
N GLY A 52 -21.05 14.91 26.50
CA GLY A 52 -22.50 14.76 26.59
C GLY A 52 -23.06 15.28 27.91
N GLU A 53 -22.38 15.01 29.02
CA GLU A 53 -22.76 15.52 30.34
C GLU A 53 -22.70 17.05 30.40
N VAL A 54 -21.55 17.65 30.04
CA VAL A 54 -21.38 19.12 30.07
C VAL A 54 -22.37 19.83 29.14
N LYS A 55 -22.71 19.22 28.00
CA LYS A 55 -23.74 19.75 27.10
C LYS A 55 -25.12 19.76 27.76
N LYS A 56 -25.50 18.69 28.47
CA LYS A 56 -26.78 18.64 29.21
C LYS A 56 -26.83 19.67 30.34
N GLU A 57 -25.73 19.85 31.07
CA GLU A 57 -25.64 20.88 32.12
C GLU A 57 -25.80 22.29 31.55
N LEU A 58 -25.21 22.57 30.37
CA LEU A 58 -25.38 23.83 29.65
C LEU A 58 -26.83 24.11 29.22
N GLU A 59 -27.59 23.07 28.87
CA GLU A 59 -29.01 23.18 28.49
C GLU A 59 -29.91 23.48 29.71
N GLN A 60 -29.49 23.11 30.92
CA GLN A 60 -30.23 23.38 32.16
C GLN A 60 -29.98 24.79 32.74
N ILE A 61 -28.85 25.42 32.38
CA ILE A 61 -28.45 26.74 32.90
C ILE A 61 -29.02 27.86 32.03
N SER A 62 -29.71 28.82 32.65
CA SER A 62 -30.19 30.03 31.94
C SER A 62 -29.03 30.95 31.57
N MET A 63 -28.79 31.09 30.26
CA MET A 63 -27.72 31.93 29.71
C MET A 63 -27.77 33.39 30.18
N VAL A 64 -28.98 33.94 30.39
CA VAL A 64 -29.17 35.36 30.73
C VAL A 64 -29.06 35.60 32.24
N GLN A 65 -29.66 34.73 33.06
CA GLN A 65 -29.69 34.91 34.51
C GLN A 65 -28.39 34.42 35.19
N GLN A 66 -27.73 33.42 34.62
CA GLN A 66 -26.54 32.77 35.19
C GLN A 66 -25.35 32.86 34.21
N PHE A 67 -25.18 34.00 33.56
CA PHE A 67 -24.20 34.21 32.49
C PHE A 67 -22.76 33.81 32.86
N ALA A 68 -22.32 34.10 34.10
CA ALA A 68 -20.99 33.76 34.56
C ALA A 68 -20.76 32.24 34.66
N GLU A 69 -21.77 31.51 35.15
CA GLU A 69 -21.72 30.04 35.24
C GLU A 69 -21.84 29.39 33.86
N TYR A 70 -22.77 29.89 33.04
CA TYR A 70 -22.90 29.50 31.63
C TYR A 70 -21.58 29.65 30.87
N SER A 71 -20.91 30.80 31.01
CA SER A 71 -19.65 31.09 30.32
C SER A 71 -18.51 30.16 30.76
N ARG A 72 -18.46 29.79 32.05
CA ARG A 72 -17.46 28.83 32.55
C ARG A 72 -17.69 27.43 31.98
N ARG A 73 -18.93 26.94 32.00
CA ARG A 73 -19.30 25.64 31.42
C ARG A 73 -19.09 25.60 29.91
N ASN A 74 -19.40 26.69 29.20
CA ASN A 74 -19.14 26.81 27.76
C ASN A 74 -17.64 26.77 27.44
N ARG A 75 -16.80 27.38 28.28
CA ARG A 75 -15.34 27.26 28.15
C ARG A 75 -14.86 25.83 28.41
N GLU A 76 -15.41 25.16 29.42
CA GLU A 76 -15.12 23.73 29.67
C GLU A 76 -15.49 22.88 28.45
N LEU A 77 -16.66 23.09 27.86
CA LEU A 77 -17.10 22.42 26.64
C LEU A 77 -16.10 22.64 25.49
N HIS A 78 -15.65 23.88 25.28
CA HIS A 78 -14.69 24.20 24.23
C HIS A 78 -13.34 23.50 24.46
N LEU A 79 -12.86 23.46 25.70
CA LEU A 79 -11.64 22.72 26.06
C LEU A 79 -11.79 21.21 25.86
N LEU A 80 -12.95 20.65 26.19
CA LEU A 80 -13.24 19.23 25.96
C LEU A 80 -13.25 18.88 24.48
N LYS A 81 -13.89 19.72 23.64
CA LYS A 81 -13.89 19.56 22.18
C LYS A 81 -12.47 19.61 21.60
N ALA A 82 -11.64 20.54 22.08
CA ALA A 82 -10.24 20.64 21.65
C ALA A 82 -9.46 19.37 22.00
N ARG A 83 -9.65 18.81 23.20
CA ARG A 83 -9.01 17.55 23.62
C ARG A 83 -9.46 16.35 22.80
N ILE A 84 -10.76 16.24 22.47
CA ILE A 84 -11.29 15.18 21.60
C ILE A 84 -10.64 15.26 20.22
N LYS A 85 -10.55 16.46 19.64
CA LYS A 85 -9.92 16.66 18.33
C LYS A 85 -8.47 16.19 18.32
N VAL A 86 -7.69 16.55 19.34
CA VAL A 86 -6.30 16.10 19.48
C VAL A 86 -6.21 14.57 19.61
N ALA A 87 -7.11 13.95 20.36
CA ALA A 87 -7.16 12.50 20.48
C ALA A 87 -7.48 11.82 19.13
N GLU A 88 -8.43 12.37 18.37
CA GLU A 88 -8.78 11.87 17.04
C GLU A 88 -7.62 12.02 16.03
N ASP A 89 -6.94 13.16 16.04
CA ASP A 89 -5.79 13.41 15.18
C ASP A 89 -4.65 12.44 15.51
N ASN A 90 -4.37 12.21 16.81
CA ASN A 90 -3.37 11.21 17.24
C ASN A 90 -3.73 9.80 16.80
N TYR A 91 -5.01 9.41 16.87
CA TYR A 91 -5.49 8.12 16.38
C TYR A 91 -5.30 7.97 14.86
N ARG A 92 -5.63 9.02 14.09
CA ARG A 92 -5.43 9.04 12.64
C ARG A 92 -3.95 8.93 12.27
N LEU A 93 -3.07 9.63 12.99
CA LEU A 93 -1.63 9.54 12.80
C LEU A 93 -1.10 8.14 13.11
N ALA A 94 -1.53 7.53 14.22
CA ALA A 94 -1.15 6.15 14.56
C ALA A 94 -1.63 5.13 13.52
N MET A 95 -2.83 5.34 12.96
CA MET A 95 -3.36 4.54 11.86
C MET A 95 -2.50 4.65 10.59
N LEU A 96 -2.10 5.87 10.22
CA LEU A 96 -1.26 6.11 9.04
C LEU A 96 0.13 5.52 9.22
N ASP A 97 0.73 5.68 10.40
CA ASP A 97 2.04 5.10 10.71
C ASP A 97 2.03 3.57 10.60
N GLN A 98 1.03 2.91 11.19
CA GLN A 98 0.86 1.46 11.06
C GLN A 98 0.62 1.01 9.62
N ARG A 99 -0.19 1.75 8.84
CA ARG A 99 -0.39 1.43 7.42
C ARG A 99 0.90 1.53 6.63
N ASN A 100 1.70 2.58 6.86
CA ASN A 100 2.98 2.77 6.19
C ASN A 100 3.95 1.65 6.55
N LEU A 101 4.05 1.28 7.82
CA LEU A 101 4.89 0.18 8.29
C LEU A 101 4.48 -1.16 7.65
N CYS A 102 3.19 -1.48 7.61
CA CYS A 102 2.71 -2.69 6.94
C CYS A 102 2.97 -2.68 5.43
N THR A 103 2.77 -1.53 4.79
CA THR A 103 3.03 -1.35 3.36
C THR A 103 4.50 -1.62 3.05
N LEU A 104 5.41 -1.08 3.86
CA LEU A 104 6.85 -1.29 3.73
C LEU A 104 7.24 -2.77 3.87
N ILE A 105 6.69 -3.47 4.87
CA ILE A 105 6.94 -4.90 5.07
C ILE A 105 6.44 -5.73 3.88
N LEU A 106 5.22 -5.46 3.39
CA LEU A 106 4.65 -6.18 2.25
C LEU A 106 5.47 -5.98 0.98
N TYR A 107 5.89 -4.75 0.68
CA TYR A 107 6.78 -4.49 -0.46
C TYR A 107 8.14 -5.15 -0.30
N ALA A 108 8.72 -5.19 0.90
CA ALA A 108 9.97 -5.91 1.14
C ALA A 108 9.85 -7.42 0.83
N ILE A 109 8.75 -8.05 1.26
CA ILE A 109 8.46 -9.47 0.94
C ILE A 109 8.33 -9.67 -0.57
N MET A 110 7.65 -8.75 -1.27
CA MET A 110 7.51 -8.82 -2.74
C MET A 110 8.85 -8.70 -3.46
N ILE A 111 9.71 -7.78 -3.03
CA ILE A 111 11.06 -7.62 -3.59
C ILE A 111 11.87 -8.91 -3.39
N LEU A 112 11.81 -9.50 -2.20
CA LEU A 112 12.48 -10.78 -1.92
C LEU A 112 11.96 -11.91 -2.83
N ALA A 113 10.65 -11.97 -3.07
CA ALA A 113 10.05 -12.96 -3.98
C ALA A 113 10.53 -12.77 -5.43
N ILE A 114 10.65 -11.53 -5.91
CA ILE A 114 11.17 -11.22 -7.25
C ILE A 114 12.65 -11.60 -7.35
N VAL A 115 13.47 -11.23 -6.36
CA VAL A 115 14.90 -11.59 -6.32
C VAL A 115 15.07 -13.11 -6.30
N HIS A 116 14.27 -13.82 -5.50
CA HIS A 116 14.27 -15.27 -5.47
C HIS A 116 13.90 -15.87 -6.83
N CYS A 117 12.89 -15.31 -7.51
CA CYS A 117 12.47 -15.74 -8.83
C CYS A 117 13.59 -15.54 -9.88
N ILE A 118 14.24 -14.36 -9.87
CA ILE A 118 15.37 -14.07 -10.76
C ILE A 118 16.54 -15.02 -10.48
N TYR A 119 16.89 -15.26 -9.22
CA TYR A 119 17.99 -16.15 -8.85
C TYR A 119 17.73 -17.59 -9.31
N LYS A 120 16.52 -18.11 -9.06
CA LYS A 120 16.16 -19.50 -9.37
C LYS A 120 16.08 -19.77 -10.87
N TYR A 121 15.62 -18.80 -11.65
CA TYR A 121 15.40 -18.96 -13.10
C TYR A 121 16.43 -18.20 -13.94
N TYR A 122 17.56 -17.82 -13.34
CA TYR A 122 18.60 -17.08 -14.03
C TYR A 122 19.15 -17.88 -15.23
N GLY A 123 19.16 -17.26 -16.41
CA GLY A 123 19.66 -17.87 -17.64
C GLY A 123 18.71 -18.85 -18.35
N LEU A 124 17.51 -19.09 -17.81
CA LEU A 124 16.48 -19.87 -18.49
C LEU A 124 15.62 -18.99 -19.41
N PRO A 125 15.46 -19.34 -20.69
CA PRO A 125 14.57 -18.61 -21.59
C PRO A 125 13.09 -18.94 -21.27
N ILE A 126 12.32 -17.93 -20.87
CA ILE A 126 10.89 -18.10 -20.53
C ILE A 126 10.04 -18.12 -21.80
N LEU A 127 10.31 -17.20 -22.73
CA LEU A 127 9.58 -17.05 -23.98
C LEU A 127 10.55 -17.05 -25.16
N GLN A 128 10.07 -17.59 -26.27
CA GLN A 128 10.75 -17.58 -27.56
C GLN A 128 9.87 -16.86 -28.58
N PHE A 129 10.47 -15.91 -29.29
CA PHE A 129 9.85 -15.20 -30.41
C PHE A 129 10.73 -15.32 -31.65
N PRO A 130 10.17 -15.25 -32.86
CA PRO A 130 10.99 -15.15 -34.06
C PRO A 130 11.75 -13.81 -34.05
N ALA A 131 13.05 -13.85 -34.40
CA ALA A 131 13.95 -12.69 -34.22
C ALA A 131 13.57 -11.46 -35.06
N ASN A 132 12.77 -11.65 -36.11
CA ASN A 132 12.30 -10.59 -37.00
C ASN A 132 11.28 -9.63 -36.36
N TRP A 133 10.63 -10.00 -35.25
CA TRP A 133 9.60 -9.15 -34.62
C TRP A 133 10.19 -7.97 -33.84
N PHE A 134 11.38 -8.13 -33.27
CA PHE A 134 11.98 -7.15 -32.36
C PHE A 134 13.42 -6.77 -32.74
N ALA A 135 13.88 -7.09 -33.96
CA ALA A 135 15.18 -6.66 -34.46
C ALA A 135 15.22 -5.11 -34.63
N PRO A 136 16.31 -4.43 -34.23
CA PRO A 136 17.55 -4.92 -33.61
C PRO A 136 17.54 -4.99 -32.07
N PHE A 137 16.41 -4.67 -31.43
CA PHE A 137 16.27 -4.59 -29.96
C PHE A 137 16.25 -5.95 -29.23
N ASN A 138 16.44 -7.07 -29.94
CA ASN A 138 16.53 -8.43 -29.37
C ASN A 138 17.53 -8.54 -28.21
N PHE A 139 18.59 -7.73 -28.22
CA PHE A 139 19.56 -7.66 -27.11
C PHE A 139 18.89 -7.27 -25.78
N PHE A 140 17.98 -6.28 -25.78
CA PHE A 140 17.30 -5.84 -24.57
C PHE A 140 16.39 -6.92 -23.98
N LEU A 141 15.69 -7.68 -24.81
CA LEU A 141 14.80 -8.76 -24.37
C LEU A 141 15.59 -9.89 -23.70
N SER A 142 16.79 -10.16 -24.20
CA SER A 142 17.65 -11.26 -23.72
C SER A 142 18.49 -10.91 -22.49
N PHE A 143 18.61 -9.62 -22.16
CA PHE A 143 19.43 -9.12 -21.07
C PHE A 143 18.70 -9.23 -19.72
N PRO A 144 19.37 -9.65 -18.63
CA PRO A 144 20.63 -10.38 -18.52
C PRO A 144 20.41 -11.90 -18.49
N GLY A 145 21.41 -12.66 -18.93
CA GLY A 145 21.48 -14.12 -18.70
C GLY A 145 21.08 -15.01 -19.88
N THR A 146 20.30 -14.51 -20.86
CA THR A 146 19.99 -15.28 -22.08
C THR A 146 20.70 -14.67 -23.29
N ARG A 147 21.05 -15.48 -24.30
CA ARG A 147 21.64 -15.00 -25.55
C ARG A 147 20.64 -15.20 -26.68
N SER A 148 20.24 -14.11 -27.33
CA SER A 148 19.46 -14.17 -28.57
C SER A 148 20.30 -14.80 -29.69
N THR A 149 19.71 -15.70 -30.47
CA THR A 149 20.30 -16.19 -31.73
C THR A 149 19.78 -15.36 -32.90
N ALA A 150 20.33 -15.58 -34.09
CA ALA A 150 19.91 -14.89 -35.31
C ALA A 150 18.45 -15.19 -35.69
N ASP A 151 17.95 -16.38 -35.34
CA ASP A 151 16.63 -16.86 -35.74
C ASP A 151 15.57 -16.71 -34.63
N THR A 152 15.98 -16.77 -33.36
CA THR A 152 15.07 -16.70 -32.21
C THR A 152 15.51 -15.67 -31.16
N ALA A 153 14.55 -14.83 -30.75
CA ALA A 153 14.67 -13.92 -29.63
C ALA A 153 14.19 -14.60 -28.35
N TYR A 154 15.05 -14.66 -27.34
CA TYR A 154 14.74 -15.19 -26.02
C TYR A 154 14.47 -14.06 -25.04
N VAL A 155 13.47 -14.26 -24.17
CA VAL A 155 13.13 -13.30 -23.12
C VAL A 155 13.65 -13.78 -21.77
N SER A 156 14.44 -12.92 -21.12
CA SER A 156 14.96 -13.15 -19.77
C SER A 156 13.91 -12.83 -18.70
N VAL A 157 13.98 -13.55 -17.58
CA VAL A 157 13.19 -13.29 -16.35
C VAL A 157 13.40 -11.86 -15.87
N SER A 158 14.62 -11.34 -15.92
CA SER A 158 14.91 -10.00 -15.37
C SER A 158 14.40 -8.88 -16.29
N PHE A 159 14.33 -9.11 -17.61
CA PHE A 159 13.68 -8.17 -18.52
C PHE A 159 12.18 -8.07 -18.19
N LEU A 160 11.50 -9.21 -18.02
CA LEU A 160 10.09 -9.24 -17.61
C LEU A 160 9.87 -8.58 -16.24
N ALA A 161 10.72 -8.88 -15.26
CA ALA A 161 10.65 -8.23 -13.95
C ALA A 161 10.84 -6.71 -14.06
N GLY A 162 11.86 -6.23 -14.79
CA GLY A 162 12.09 -4.80 -15.01
C GLY A 162 10.95 -4.12 -15.76
N PHE A 163 10.38 -4.79 -16.76
CA PHE A 163 9.23 -4.30 -17.51
C PHE A 163 7.99 -4.16 -16.61
N THR A 164 7.69 -5.17 -15.78
CA THR A 164 6.56 -5.09 -14.85
C THR A 164 6.74 -4.01 -13.79
N MET A 165 7.97 -3.77 -13.31
CA MET A 165 8.28 -2.65 -12.40
C MET A 165 8.07 -1.29 -13.07
N CYS A 166 8.44 -1.16 -14.35
CA CYS A 166 8.19 0.05 -15.12
C CYS A 166 6.68 0.29 -15.29
N LEU A 167 5.93 -0.76 -15.67
CA LEU A 167 4.47 -0.68 -15.82
C LEU A 167 3.77 -0.31 -14.52
N THR A 168 4.17 -0.89 -13.38
CA THR A 168 3.58 -0.53 -12.08
C THR A 168 3.86 0.92 -11.69
N LYS A 169 5.04 1.47 -12.02
CA LYS A 169 5.30 2.90 -11.80
C LYS A 169 4.41 3.79 -12.68
N LEU A 170 4.16 3.41 -13.93
CA LEU A 170 3.30 4.16 -14.83
C LEU A 170 1.84 4.15 -14.34
N THR A 171 1.31 2.98 -13.99
CA THR A 171 -0.08 2.86 -13.51
C THR A 171 -0.31 3.56 -12.17
N THR A 172 0.67 3.55 -11.27
CA THR A 172 0.58 4.28 -10.00
C THR A 172 0.69 5.80 -10.18
N LEU A 173 1.47 6.28 -11.15
CA LEU A 173 1.53 7.69 -11.52
C LEU A 173 0.21 8.20 -12.11
N ASP A 174 -0.44 7.40 -12.96
CA ASP A 174 -1.76 7.75 -13.53
C ASP A 174 -2.86 7.73 -12.46
N TYR A 175 -2.78 6.81 -11.49
CA TYR A 175 -3.71 6.78 -10.35
C TYR A 175 -3.59 8.00 -9.42
N LEU A 176 -2.40 8.60 -9.29
CA LEU A 176 -2.19 9.81 -8.49
C LEU A 176 -2.59 11.11 -9.21
N ARG A 177 -2.86 11.06 -10.53
CA ARG A 177 -3.30 12.22 -11.34
C ARG A 177 -4.81 12.34 -11.49
N LEU A 178 -5.57 11.32 -11.09
CA LEU A 178 -7.04 11.30 -11.04
C LEU A 178 -7.55 11.65 -9.64
#